data_AF-J9EE58-F1
#
_entry.id   AF-J9EE58-F1
#
_cell.length_a   1.000
_cell.length_b   1.000
_cell.length_c   1.000
_cell.angle_alpha   90.00
_cell.angle_beta   90.00
_cell.angle_gamma   90.00
#
_symmetry.space_group_name_H-M   'P 1'
#
loop_
_entity.id
_entity.type
_entity.pdbx_description
1 polymer ?
#
loop_
_entity_poly.entity_id
_entity_poly.type
_entity_poly.pdbx_seq_one_letter_code
_entity_poly.pdbx_strand_id
1 'polypeptide(L)'
;PIAGHVNLCPNALSTASHDREVLLSTVKHEILHALGFSAGLYAFFRDDNGNPRTQRNRYNKPISLNKERGYYNWDSSTIQTIIRNDWWTAEGMIPHPVHIMVTQRVKQEARRHFNCSDLEGAELENQGGDGTAFTHWEKRLFENEAMTGTHTQNPVYSRLTFALLEDSGWYKANYSAAEELHWGHHLGCEFARKSCGEWIRNRQEKDFLLAPFCDEIKHDGKRSLATARCTAQRDSLALCNLIPYQNPLPTEYRNFASLNGVEDESAIYYGGSVELADYCPYNQEFEWKAPNSSQRRDSRCELDGNFTPNQANSIMEVYGNQSKCFDLATFWTERKCGRIRTFLQYKAGCYQYECSEGRLNIGLFNESFFYPCYFTGQYIYIRKIINGWLREGVIICPPCEEICHSEHFSVDDKFGYCQETNKDEIPEYVGD
;
A
#
# COMPACT_ATOMS: atom_id res chain seq x y z
N PRO A 1 18.01 3.16 -24.57
CA PRO A 1 18.26 1.72 -24.77
C PRO A 1 17.73 1.29 -26.13
N ILE A 2 18.47 0.49 -26.90
CA ILE A 2 18.07 0.11 -28.28
C ILE A 2 17.47 -1.30 -28.31
N ALA A 3 17.98 -2.20 -27.47
CA ALA A 3 17.48 -3.55 -27.30
C ALA A 3 17.49 -3.92 -25.81
N GLY A 4 16.51 -4.72 -25.42
CA GLY A 4 16.38 -5.33 -24.10
C GLY A 4 15.78 -6.73 -24.25
N HIS A 5 15.88 -7.55 -23.22
CA HIS A 5 15.28 -8.88 -23.20
C HIS A 5 14.52 -9.06 -21.89
N VAL A 6 13.34 -9.67 -21.99
CA VAL A 6 12.54 -10.11 -20.85
C VAL A 6 12.22 -11.57 -21.09
N ASN A 7 12.47 -12.42 -20.10
CA ASN A 7 12.20 -13.85 -20.19
C ASN A 7 11.09 -14.22 -19.21
N LEU A 8 9.99 -14.76 -19.73
CA LEU A 8 8.85 -15.21 -18.93
C LEU A 8 8.86 -16.74 -18.85
N CYS A 9 8.97 -17.27 -17.63
CA CYS A 9 8.90 -18.71 -17.40
C CYS A 9 7.48 -19.22 -17.70
N PRO A 10 7.29 -20.16 -18.65
CA PRO A 10 5.95 -20.61 -19.03
C PRO A 10 5.11 -21.16 -17.86
N ASN A 11 5.77 -21.82 -16.90
CA ASN A 11 5.11 -22.39 -15.72
C ASN A 11 4.64 -21.35 -14.69
N ALA A 12 5.10 -20.10 -14.81
CA ALA A 12 4.67 -19.00 -13.94
C ALA A 12 3.48 -18.22 -14.53
N LEU A 13 3.06 -18.54 -15.76
CA LEU A 13 1.92 -17.89 -16.40
C LEU A 13 0.61 -18.54 -15.96
N SER A 14 -0.26 -17.75 -15.34
CA SER A 14 -1.62 -18.13 -15.01
C SER A 14 -2.61 -17.38 -15.88
N THR A 15 -3.68 -18.05 -16.30
CA THR A 15 -4.80 -17.45 -17.04
C THR A 15 -5.97 -17.07 -16.14
N ALA A 16 -5.84 -17.28 -14.82
CA ALA A 16 -6.86 -16.87 -13.86
C ALA A 16 -6.99 -15.34 -13.82
N SER A 17 -8.21 -14.83 -13.72
CA SER A 17 -8.49 -13.40 -13.70
C SER A 17 -7.71 -12.67 -12.59
N HIS A 18 -7.61 -13.28 -11.41
CA HIS A 18 -6.86 -12.75 -10.26
C HIS A 18 -5.36 -12.60 -10.53
N ASP A 19 -4.76 -13.49 -11.32
CA ASP A 19 -3.31 -13.45 -11.59
C ASP A 19 -2.97 -12.54 -12.79
N ARG A 20 -3.96 -12.18 -13.62
CA ARG A 20 -3.72 -11.44 -14.87
C ARG A 20 -3.12 -10.06 -14.63
N GLU A 21 -3.63 -9.32 -13.65
CA GLU A 21 -3.18 -7.97 -13.35
C GLU A 21 -1.75 -7.96 -12.81
N VAL A 22 -1.48 -8.84 -11.84
CA VAL A 22 -0.14 -9.06 -11.29
C VAL A 22 0.83 -9.45 -12.40
N LEU A 23 0.45 -10.40 -13.27
CA LEU A 23 1.28 -10.81 -14.41
C LEU A 23 1.59 -9.64 -15.36
N LEU A 24 0.58 -8.87 -15.76
CA LEU A 24 0.77 -7.72 -16.63
C LEU A 24 1.68 -6.68 -15.98
N SER A 25 1.54 -6.48 -14.67
CA SER A 25 2.40 -5.60 -13.90
C SER A 25 3.85 -6.10 -13.87
N THR A 26 4.08 -7.38 -13.59
CA THR A 26 5.42 -7.97 -13.61
C THR A 26 6.08 -7.82 -14.99
N VAL A 27 5.34 -8.04 -16.08
CA VAL A 27 5.90 -7.85 -17.44
C VAL A 27 6.30 -6.39 -17.68
N LYS A 28 5.45 -5.43 -17.29
CA LYS A 28 5.76 -4.00 -17.38
C LYS A 28 6.97 -3.62 -16.52
N HIS A 29 7.08 -4.17 -15.31
CA HIS A 29 8.21 -3.97 -14.39
C HIS A 29 9.53 -4.38 -15.05
N GLU A 30 9.61 -5.58 -15.63
CA GLU A 30 10.80 -6.05 -16.33
C GLU A 30 11.13 -5.21 -17.57
N ILE A 31 10.10 -4.71 -18.28
CA ILE A 31 10.29 -3.78 -19.39
C ILE A 31 10.90 -2.45 -18.89
N LEU A 32 10.48 -1.94 -17.74
CA LEU A 32 11.01 -0.69 -17.17
C LEU A 32 12.49 -0.79 -16.81
N HIS A 33 12.96 -1.95 -16.34
CA HIS A 33 14.39 -2.23 -16.18
C HIS A 33 15.13 -2.11 -17.52
N ALA A 34 14.62 -2.77 -18.57
CA ALA A 34 15.21 -2.71 -19.90
C ALA A 34 15.19 -1.28 -20.50
N LEU A 35 14.20 -0.47 -20.14
CA LEU A 35 14.05 0.91 -20.61
C LEU A 35 14.97 1.89 -19.89
N GLY A 36 15.34 1.66 -18.63
CA GLY A 36 16.31 2.54 -17.98
C GLY A 36 16.44 2.45 -16.46
N PHE A 37 15.49 1.82 -15.77
CA PHE A 37 15.57 1.66 -14.33
C PHE A 37 16.48 0.48 -13.98
N SER A 38 17.78 0.64 -14.16
CA SER A 38 18.74 -0.40 -13.84
C SER A 38 20.08 0.21 -13.44
N ALA A 39 20.73 -0.33 -12.42
CA ALA A 39 22.05 0.10 -11.95
C ALA A 39 23.09 0.16 -13.08
N GLY A 40 22.99 -0.76 -14.05
CA GLY A 40 23.87 -0.80 -15.22
C GLY A 40 23.72 0.37 -16.19
N LEU A 41 22.62 1.13 -16.09
CA LEU A 41 22.21 2.16 -17.05
C LEU A 41 22.38 3.58 -16.51
N TYR A 42 22.43 3.79 -15.19
CA TYR A 42 22.50 5.13 -14.58
C TYR A 42 23.72 5.94 -14.99
N ALA A 43 24.88 5.28 -15.15
CA ALA A 43 26.08 5.96 -15.63
C ALA A 43 25.89 6.50 -17.05
N PHE A 44 24.92 6.01 -17.83
CA PHE A 44 24.63 6.44 -19.19
C PHE A 44 23.61 7.59 -19.30
N PHE A 45 23.01 8.00 -18.19
CA PHE A 45 22.01 9.07 -18.16
C PHE A 45 22.56 10.40 -18.67
N ARG A 46 21.66 11.22 -19.19
CA ARG A 46 21.93 12.55 -19.75
C ARG A 46 21.13 13.63 -19.02
N ASP A 47 21.62 14.85 -19.05
CA ASP A 47 20.86 16.03 -18.61
C ASP A 47 19.85 16.46 -19.68
N ASP A 48 19.05 17.48 -19.36
CA ASP A 48 18.01 18.02 -20.25
C ASP A 48 18.58 18.62 -21.55
N ASN A 49 19.87 18.97 -21.57
CA ASN A 49 20.57 19.45 -22.76
C ASN A 49 21.15 18.30 -23.60
N GLY A 50 20.95 17.05 -23.17
CA GLY A 50 21.51 15.85 -23.78
C GLY A 50 22.99 15.61 -23.45
N ASN A 51 23.59 16.37 -22.54
CA ASN A 51 24.96 16.16 -22.11
C ASN A 51 25.04 14.95 -21.17
N PRO A 52 26.11 14.13 -21.25
CA PRO A 52 26.34 13.06 -20.29
C PRO A 52 26.43 13.58 -18.84
N ARG A 53 25.67 12.99 -17.91
CA ARG A 53 25.80 13.27 -16.47
C ARG A 53 27.12 12.74 -15.90
N THR A 54 27.53 11.56 -16.36
CA THR A 54 28.80 10.94 -16.00
C THR A 54 29.85 11.17 -17.07
N GLN A 55 31.09 11.47 -16.64
CA GLN A 55 32.21 11.73 -17.54
C GLN A 55 32.42 10.59 -18.55
N ARG A 56 32.72 10.96 -19.81
CA ARG A 56 32.89 10.03 -20.94
C ARG A 56 34.34 10.00 -21.43
N ASN A 57 34.78 8.84 -21.90
CA ASN A 57 36.02 8.69 -22.67
C ASN A 57 35.83 9.09 -24.15
N ARG A 58 36.90 9.01 -24.95
CA ARG A 58 36.89 9.30 -26.40
C ARG A 58 35.91 8.46 -27.24
N TYR A 59 35.41 7.35 -26.69
CA TYR A 59 34.43 6.46 -27.33
C TYR A 59 33.01 6.69 -26.79
N ASN A 60 32.77 7.79 -26.07
CA ASN A 60 31.48 8.12 -25.47
C ASN A 60 30.98 7.07 -24.46
N LYS A 61 31.90 6.34 -23.79
CA LYS A 61 31.57 5.41 -22.69
C LYS A 61 31.95 6.03 -21.33
N PRO A 62 31.22 5.72 -20.24
CA PRO A 62 31.64 6.10 -18.90
C PRO A 62 33.07 5.59 -18.61
N ILE A 63 33.86 6.37 -17.86
CA ILE A 63 35.29 6.09 -17.65
C ILE A 63 35.52 5.05 -16.55
N SER A 64 34.68 5.06 -15.51
CA SER A 64 34.87 4.26 -14.29
C SER A 64 34.02 3.00 -14.34
N LEU A 65 34.63 1.84 -14.61
CA LEU A 65 33.97 0.53 -14.56
C LEU A 65 34.20 -0.11 -13.18
N ASN A 66 33.11 -0.45 -12.49
CA ASN A 66 33.18 -1.27 -11.28
C ASN A 66 33.30 -2.75 -11.67
N LYS A 67 34.48 -3.34 -11.44
CA LYS A 67 34.74 -4.73 -11.81
C LYS A 67 34.00 -5.75 -10.95
N GLU A 68 33.69 -5.39 -9.69
CA GLU A 68 32.98 -6.27 -8.77
C GLU A 68 31.50 -6.36 -9.15
N ARG A 69 30.88 -5.22 -9.45
CA ARG A 69 29.45 -5.15 -9.79
C ARG A 69 29.15 -5.36 -11.29
N GLY A 70 30.15 -5.29 -12.15
CA GLY A 70 30.00 -5.52 -13.59
C GLY A 70 29.40 -4.35 -14.38
N TYR A 71 29.21 -3.18 -13.77
CA TYR A 71 28.68 -1.98 -14.43
C TYR A 71 29.49 -0.72 -14.15
N TYR A 72 29.24 0.34 -14.94
CA TYR A 72 29.92 1.61 -14.78
C TYR A 72 29.41 2.38 -13.56
N ASN A 73 30.33 3.02 -12.83
CA ASN A 73 29.98 3.93 -11.76
C ASN A 73 29.30 5.17 -12.35
N TRP A 74 28.19 5.56 -11.75
CA TRP A 74 27.48 6.81 -12.04
C TRP A 74 28.18 8.00 -11.38
N ASP A 75 27.77 9.20 -11.78
CA ASP A 75 28.23 10.44 -11.16
C ASP A 75 27.33 10.80 -9.96
N SER A 76 27.86 11.60 -9.03
CA SER A 76 27.12 12.12 -7.87
C SER A 76 25.91 12.99 -8.23
N SER A 77 25.81 13.47 -9.47
CA SER A 77 24.63 14.17 -10.00
C SER A 77 23.47 13.22 -10.37
N THR A 78 23.69 11.90 -10.36
CA THR A 78 22.65 10.90 -10.59
C THR A 78 22.19 10.27 -9.29
N ILE A 79 23.12 9.64 -8.54
CA ILE A 79 22.82 9.01 -7.25
C ILE A 79 23.85 9.45 -6.21
N GLN A 80 23.38 9.74 -5.00
CA GLN A 80 24.22 10.06 -3.83
C GLN A 80 23.88 9.13 -2.67
N THR A 81 24.91 8.74 -1.92
CA THR A 81 24.72 8.12 -0.61
C THR A 81 24.75 9.20 0.47
N ILE A 82 23.69 9.31 1.24
CA ILE A 82 23.59 10.24 2.37
C ILE A 82 23.58 9.43 3.66
N ILE A 83 24.33 9.87 4.67
CA ILE A 83 24.28 9.27 6.01
C ILE A 83 23.27 10.05 6.85
N ARG A 84 22.19 9.39 7.26
CA ARG A 84 21.27 9.89 8.28
C ARG A 84 21.89 9.57 9.64
N ASN A 85 22.37 10.58 10.36
CA ASN A 85 23.02 10.39 11.69
C ASN A 85 22.00 10.25 12.83
N ASP A 86 20.73 10.46 12.51
CA ASP A 86 19.60 10.52 13.41
C ASP A 86 18.56 9.44 13.07
N TRP A 87 19.04 8.26 12.65
CA TRP A 87 18.17 7.11 12.38
C TRP A 87 17.82 6.42 13.68
N TRP A 88 16.57 6.50 14.09
CA TRP A 88 16.10 5.92 15.35
C TRP A 88 15.90 4.41 15.24
N THR A 89 16.34 3.68 16.27
CA THR A 89 15.98 2.29 16.54
C THR A 89 15.57 2.15 18.00
N ALA A 90 15.00 0.99 18.35
CA ALA A 90 14.67 0.64 19.74
C ALA A 90 15.86 0.75 20.71
N GLU A 91 17.10 0.63 20.20
CA GLU A 91 18.33 0.67 21.00
C GLU A 91 19.03 2.03 20.99
N GLY A 92 18.56 2.98 20.17
CA GLY A 92 19.09 4.34 20.10
C GLY A 92 19.27 4.85 18.68
N MET A 93 19.88 6.03 18.56
CA MET A 93 20.17 6.64 17.26
C MET A 93 21.44 6.03 16.66
N ILE A 94 21.38 5.65 15.39
CA ILE A 94 22.52 5.12 14.64
C ILE A 94 22.76 5.91 13.34
N PRO A 95 24.01 5.91 12.81
CA PRO A 95 24.25 6.33 11.43
C PRO A 95 23.68 5.29 10.46
N HIS A 96 22.83 5.73 9.52
CA HIS A 96 22.21 4.88 8.51
C HIS A 96 22.45 5.43 7.09
N PRO A 97 23.10 4.67 6.20
CA PRO A 97 23.33 5.09 4.82
C PRO A 97 22.07 4.87 3.96
N VAL A 98 21.61 5.91 3.28
CA VAL A 98 20.54 5.85 2.28
C VAL A 98 21.06 6.21 0.89
N HIS A 99 20.61 5.49 -0.14
CA HIS A 99 20.99 5.74 -1.53
C HIS A 99 19.88 6.51 -2.23
N ILE A 100 20.18 7.69 -2.76
CA ILE A 100 19.15 8.62 -3.25
C ILE A 100 19.39 8.92 -4.72
N MET A 101 18.36 8.74 -5.55
CA MET A 101 18.29 9.27 -6.91
C MET A 101 18.03 10.78 -6.85
N VAL A 102 19.07 11.58 -7.11
CA VAL A 102 19.07 13.04 -6.90
C VAL A 102 18.74 13.84 -8.16
N THR A 103 18.36 13.16 -9.24
CA THR A 103 18.02 13.79 -10.53
C THR A 103 16.82 14.73 -10.39
N GLN A 104 16.74 15.70 -11.30
CA GLN A 104 15.92 16.90 -11.11
C GLN A 104 14.42 16.60 -11.00
N ARG A 105 13.84 15.81 -11.91
CA ARG A 105 12.40 15.50 -11.89
C ARG A 105 12.08 14.50 -10.80
N VAL A 106 12.93 13.50 -10.57
CA VAL A 106 12.75 12.55 -9.46
C VAL A 106 12.68 13.29 -8.12
N LYS A 107 13.61 14.23 -7.90
CA LYS A 107 13.59 15.11 -6.73
C LYS A 107 12.31 15.94 -6.64
N GLN A 108 11.86 16.54 -7.74
CA GLN A 108 10.62 17.33 -7.75
C GLN A 108 9.39 16.47 -7.41
N GLU A 109 9.26 15.30 -8.03
CA GLU A 109 8.13 14.40 -7.79
C GLU A 109 8.17 13.79 -6.38
N ALA A 110 9.34 13.46 -5.83
CA ALA A 110 9.48 13.03 -4.44
C ALA A 110 9.05 14.14 -3.46
N ARG A 111 9.52 15.37 -3.67
CA ARG A 111 9.12 16.53 -2.85
C ARG A 111 7.62 16.80 -2.91
N ARG A 112 7.04 16.72 -4.11
CA ARG A 112 5.60 16.88 -4.35
C ARG A 112 4.82 15.79 -3.63
N HIS A 113 5.20 14.53 -3.85
CA HIS A 113 4.53 13.35 -3.30
C HIS A 113 4.48 13.38 -1.78
N PHE A 114 5.63 13.54 -1.11
CA PHE A 114 5.68 13.55 0.36
C PHE A 114 5.26 14.89 0.98
N ASN A 115 5.05 15.95 0.19
CA ASN A 115 4.93 17.34 0.67
C ASN A 115 6.11 17.74 1.58
N CYS A 116 7.34 17.55 1.09
CA CYS A 116 8.56 17.92 1.81
C CYS A 116 9.54 18.63 0.87
N SER A 117 9.68 19.95 1.00
CA SER A 117 10.53 20.77 0.12
C SER A 117 12.02 20.45 0.20
N ASP A 118 12.47 19.88 1.31
CA ASP A 118 13.89 19.71 1.63
C ASP A 118 14.42 18.32 1.25
N LEU A 119 13.59 17.46 0.65
CA LEU A 119 14.04 16.14 0.19
C LEU A 119 15.11 16.24 -0.88
N GLU A 120 16.14 15.41 -0.76
CA GLU A 120 17.28 15.38 -1.65
C GLU A 120 17.03 14.59 -2.94
N GLY A 121 15.95 13.80 -2.99
CA GLY A 121 15.59 12.90 -4.09
C GLY A 121 14.63 11.82 -3.62
N ALA A 122 14.64 10.69 -4.33
CA ALA A 122 13.93 9.48 -3.91
C ALA A 122 14.92 8.37 -3.53
N GLU A 123 14.65 7.68 -2.42
CA GLU A 123 15.50 6.59 -1.95
C GLU A 123 15.35 5.36 -2.86
N LEU A 124 16.48 4.70 -3.11
CA LEU A 124 16.62 3.44 -3.82
C LEU A 124 16.82 2.33 -2.79
N GLU A 125 16.27 1.17 -3.12
CA GLU A 125 16.40 -0.06 -2.35
C GLU A 125 17.85 -0.37 -1.99
N ASN A 126 18.08 -0.75 -0.74
CA ASN A 126 19.39 -1.08 -0.16
C ASN A 126 19.49 -2.57 0.29
N GLN A 127 18.39 -3.31 0.30
CA GLN A 127 18.31 -4.73 0.66
C GLN A 127 18.13 -5.63 -0.60
N GLY A 128 17.96 -6.95 -0.39
CA GLY A 128 17.67 -7.91 -1.47
C GLY A 128 18.84 -8.28 -2.40
N GLY A 129 20.05 -7.78 -2.14
CA GLY A 129 21.27 -8.09 -2.90
C GLY A 129 21.38 -7.37 -4.26
N ASP A 130 22.37 -7.74 -5.08
CA ASP A 130 22.72 -7.02 -6.32
C ASP A 130 21.60 -6.95 -7.38
N GLY A 131 20.63 -7.88 -7.33
CA GLY A 131 19.47 -7.88 -8.23
C GLY A 131 18.38 -6.89 -7.81
N THR A 132 18.40 -6.43 -6.56
CA THR A 132 17.32 -5.65 -5.95
C THR A 132 17.80 -4.25 -5.56
N ALA A 133 18.96 -4.17 -4.92
CA ALA A 133 19.55 -2.93 -4.48
C ALA A 133 19.92 -2.04 -5.68
N PHE A 134 19.65 -0.74 -5.56
CA PHE A 134 19.81 0.28 -6.62
C PHE A 134 18.93 0.09 -7.87
N THR A 135 18.31 -1.06 -8.10
CA THR A 135 17.46 -1.32 -9.28
C THR A 135 15.99 -1.06 -9.02
N HIS A 136 15.62 -0.76 -7.76
CA HIS A 136 14.25 -0.52 -7.32
C HIS A 136 14.17 0.72 -6.42
N TRP A 137 12.96 1.24 -6.26
CA TRP A 137 12.64 2.21 -5.22
C TRP A 137 12.61 1.57 -3.84
N GLU A 138 12.98 2.35 -2.82
CA GLU A 138 12.91 1.96 -1.41
C GLU A 138 11.49 1.56 -1.00
N LYS A 139 11.27 0.29 -0.66
CA LYS A 139 9.92 -0.22 -0.43
C LYS A 139 9.27 0.38 0.82
N ARG A 140 10.04 0.74 1.86
CA ARG A 140 9.50 1.45 3.03
C ARG A 140 8.80 2.75 2.62
N LEU A 141 9.37 3.49 1.66
CA LEU A 141 8.88 4.81 1.24
C LEU A 141 7.83 4.76 0.15
N PHE A 142 7.84 3.72 -0.69
CA PHE A 142 7.03 3.68 -1.91
C PHE A 142 6.12 2.46 -2.04
N GLU A 143 6.25 1.46 -1.16
CA GLU A 143 5.43 0.24 -1.02
C GLU A 143 4.90 -0.37 -2.30
N ASN A 144 3.73 0.07 -2.80
CA ASN A 144 3.08 -0.46 -3.99
C ASN A 144 3.45 0.29 -5.27
N GLU A 145 4.44 1.17 -5.26
CA GLU A 145 5.03 1.68 -6.50
C GLU A 145 5.57 0.50 -7.31
N ALA A 146 5.22 0.47 -8.60
CA ALA A 146 5.43 -0.66 -9.47
C ALA A 146 6.91 -1.07 -9.62
N MET A 147 7.86 -0.20 -9.29
CA MET A 147 9.31 -0.45 -9.33
C MET A 147 9.94 -0.66 -7.94
N THR A 148 9.16 -1.11 -6.94
CA THR A 148 9.71 -1.68 -5.70
C THR A 148 10.11 -3.15 -5.90
N GLY A 149 11.04 -3.68 -5.08
CA GLY A 149 11.67 -4.99 -5.30
C GLY A 149 10.80 -6.22 -5.01
N THR A 150 9.55 -6.06 -4.55
CA THR A 150 8.62 -7.17 -4.35
C THR A 150 7.16 -6.72 -4.40
N HIS A 151 6.30 -7.60 -4.92
CA HIS A 151 4.86 -7.35 -5.05
C HIS A 151 4.12 -7.77 -3.78
N THR A 152 3.44 -6.82 -3.16
CA THR A 152 2.70 -7.02 -1.89
C THR A 152 1.26 -6.52 -1.93
N GLN A 153 0.92 -5.66 -2.89
CA GLN A 153 -0.38 -5.02 -3.10
C GLN A 153 -0.53 -4.62 -4.58
N ASN A 154 -1.67 -4.06 -4.95
CA ASN A 154 -1.93 -3.52 -6.29
C ASN A 154 -0.84 -2.51 -6.73
N PRO A 155 -0.10 -2.80 -7.81
CA PRO A 155 1.06 -2.01 -8.22
C PRO A 155 0.66 -0.71 -8.94
N VAL A 156 1.33 0.38 -8.60
CA VAL A 156 1.07 1.75 -9.08
C VAL A 156 2.23 2.25 -9.93
N TYR A 157 1.98 2.55 -11.20
CA TYR A 157 2.91 3.20 -12.11
C TYR A 157 2.90 4.71 -11.90
N SER A 158 3.63 5.14 -10.88
CA SER A 158 3.56 6.50 -10.39
C SER A 158 4.33 7.50 -11.26
N ARG A 159 4.08 8.78 -10.99
CA ARG A 159 4.85 9.90 -11.53
C ARG A 159 6.34 9.81 -11.21
N LEU A 160 6.73 9.09 -10.15
CA LEU A 160 8.13 8.93 -9.75
C LEU A 160 8.93 8.10 -10.75
N THR A 161 8.41 6.93 -11.13
CA THR A 161 9.04 6.08 -12.16
C THR A 161 9.08 6.78 -13.51
N PHE A 162 8.03 7.52 -13.86
CA PHE A 162 7.99 8.32 -15.08
C PHE A 162 9.07 9.40 -15.07
N ALA A 163 9.26 10.07 -13.93
CA ALA A 163 10.33 11.05 -13.75
C ALA A 163 11.73 10.45 -13.88
N LEU A 164 11.97 9.24 -13.36
CA LEU A 164 13.26 8.57 -13.54
C LEU A 164 13.54 8.28 -15.02
N LEU A 165 12.54 7.77 -15.75
CA LEU A 165 12.69 7.53 -17.18
C LEU A 165 12.93 8.83 -17.96
N GLU A 166 12.26 9.93 -17.62
CA GLU A 166 12.51 11.21 -18.26
C GLU A 166 13.91 11.77 -17.91
N ASP A 167 14.32 11.68 -16.64
CA ASP A 167 15.64 12.11 -16.16
C ASP A 167 16.81 11.25 -16.68
N SER A 168 16.52 10.08 -17.29
CA SER A 168 17.50 9.33 -18.08
C SER A 168 18.01 10.12 -19.29
N GLY A 169 17.20 11.08 -19.76
CA GLY A 169 17.44 11.86 -20.98
C GLY A 169 17.12 11.09 -22.27
N TRP A 170 16.42 9.96 -22.18
CA TRP A 170 16.05 9.11 -23.33
C TRP A 170 14.60 9.20 -23.73
N TYR A 171 13.73 9.63 -22.81
CA TYR A 171 12.29 9.65 -23.00
C TYR A 171 11.73 11.00 -22.59
N LYS A 172 10.50 11.26 -23.04
CA LYS A 172 9.65 12.34 -22.53
C LYS A 172 8.40 11.69 -21.97
N ALA A 173 8.13 11.84 -20.69
CA ALA A 173 7.02 11.14 -20.05
C ALA A 173 5.71 11.89 -20.28
N ASN A 174 4.63 11.13 -20.50
CA ASN A 174 3.26 11.66 -20.42
C ASN A 174 2.74 11.44 -19.01
N TYR A 175 2.92 12.42 -18.13
CA TYR A 175 2.50 12.34 -16.74
C TYR A 175 0.99 12.25 -16.52
N SER A 176 0.16 12.55 -17.53
CA SER A 176 -1.30 12.34 -17.45
C SER A 176 -1.69 10.87 -17.48
N ALA A 177 -0.77 9.97 -17.86
CA ALA A 177 -0.98 8.52 -17.83
C ALA A 177 -0.40 7.87 -16.56
N ALA A 178 0.17 8.65 -15.65
CA ALA A 178 0.69 8.13 -14.39
C ALA A 178 -0.47 7.92 -13.40
N GLU A 179 -0.37 6.83 -12.65
CA GLU A 179 -1.30 6.53 -11.56
C GLU A 179 -0.92 7.32 -10.30
N GLU A 180 -1.90 7.54 -9.44
CA GLU A 180 -1.69 8.21 -8.16
C GLU A 180 -1.18 7.22 -7.13
N LEU A 181 0.05 7.45 -6.64
CA LEU A 181 0.58 6.72 -5.50
C LEU A 181 0.03 7.37 -4.23
N HIS A 182 -0.76 6.63 -3.46
CA HIS A 182 -1.28 7.15 -2.19
C HIS A 182 -0.35 6.86 -1.01
N TRP A 183 0.43 5.77 -1.08
CA TRP A 183 1.39 5.42 -0.04
C TRP A 183 2.39 6.56 0.17
N GLY A 184 2.49 7.07 1.40
CA GLY A 184 3.41 8.16 1.72
C GLY A 184 2.94 9.56 1.28
N HIS A 185 1.83 9.67 0.55
CA HIS A 185 1.37 10.94 0.00
C HIS A 185 1.08 11.96 1.11
N HIS A 186 1.70 13.14 1.01
CA HIS A 186 1.61 14.24 1.97
C HIS A 186 1.95 13.90 3.44
N LEU A 187 2.66 12.80 3.70
CA LEU A 187 3.05 12.41 5.08
C LEU A 187 4.25 13.20 5.64
N GLY A 188 4.83 14.10 4.86
CA GLY A 188 5.83 15.07 5.28
C GLY A 188 7.26 14.53 5.36
N CYS A 189 8.17 15.41 5.73
CA CYS A 189 9.61 15.11 5.83
C CYS A 189 9.94 14.04 6.87
N GLU A 190 9.13 13.95 7.93
CA GLU A 190 9.34 12.95 8.99
C GLU A 190 9.19 11.53 8.44
N PHE A 191 8.12 11.27 7.68
CA PHE A 191 7.93 9.98 7.00
C PHE A 191 9.05 9.67 6.01
N ALA A 192 9.43 10.68 5.21
CA ALA A 192 10.36 10.48 4.11
C ALA A 192 11.83 10.36 4.54
N ARG A 193 12.23 10.90 5.70
CA ARG A 193 13.65 10.97 6.12
C ARG A 193 14.00 10.10 7.34
N LYS A 194 13.01 9.74 8.17
CA LYS A 194 13.23 9.01 9.41
C LYS A 194 12.92 7.53 9.25
N SER A 195 13.35 6.72 10.22
CA SER A 195 12.93 5.33 10.31
C SER A 195 11.42 5.24 10.55
N CYS A 196 10.79 4.17 10.08
CA CYS A 196 9.37 3.95 10.38
C CYS A 196 9.15 3.79 11.89
N GLY A 197 10.11 3.23 12.63
CA GLY A 197 10.06 3.18 14.09
C GLY A 197 9.94 4.57 14.74
N GLU A 198 10.73 5.56 14.29
CA GLU A 198 10.62 6.94 14.79
C GLU A 198 9.23 7.52 14.48
N TRP A 199 8.77 7.34 13.25
CA TRP A 199 7.50 7.87 12.79
C TRP A 199 6.31 7.23 13.53
N ILE A 200 6.33 5.91 13.73
CA ILE A 200 5.30 5.17 14.48
C ILE A 200 5.26 5.69 15.91
N ARG A 201 6.42 5.76 16.58
CA ARG A 201 6.53 6.27 17.95
C ARG A 201 5.98 7.69 18.09
N ASN A 202 6.38 8.60 17.20
CA ASN A 202 5.94 9.99 17.23
C ASN A 202 4.43 10.14 17.00
N ARG A 203 3.82 9.25 16.22
CA ARG A 203 2.36 9.22 16.02
C ARG A 203 1.62 8.61 17.21
N GLN A 204 2.14 7.52 17.78
CA GLN A 204 1.60 6.92 19.01
C GLN A 204 1.60 7.93 20.17
N GLU A 205 2.70 8.68 20.36
CA GLU A 205 2.81 9.73 21.39
C GLU A 205 1.75 10.85 21.23
N LYS A 206 1.24 11.05 20.01
CA LYS A 206 0.23 12.07 19.68
C LYS A 206 -1.19 11.50 19.53
N ASP A 207 -1.39 10.21 19.78
CA ASP A 207 -2.66 9.50 19.55
C ASP A 207 -3.18 9.66 18.12
N PHE A 208 -2.28 9.66 17.14
CA PHE A 208 -2.61 9.73 15.71
C PHE A 208 -2.69 8.34 15.09
N LEU A 209 -3.48 8.22 14.02
CA LEU A 209 -3.54 7.01 13.20
C LEU A 209 -2.14 6.65 12.68
N LEU A 210 -1.76 5.40 12.91
CA LEU A 210 -0.46 4.84 12.48
C LEU A 210 -0.41 4.50 11.00
N ALA A 211 -1.54 4.60 10.28
CA ALA A 211 -1.59 4.35 8.85
C ALA A 211 -0.62 5.27 8.08
N PRO A 212 0.19 4.73 7.15
CA PRO A 212 0.04 3.40 6.56
C PRO A 212 0.72 2.25 7.34
N PHE A 213 1.59 2.56 8.30
CA PHE A 213 2.18 1.57 9.20
C PHE A 213 1.16 1.04 10.25
N CYS A 214 1.59 0.09 11.08
CA CYS A 214 0.73 -0.50 12.10
C CYS A 214 1.54 -1.15 13.24
N ASP A 215 0.89 -1.44 14.37
CA ASP A 215 1.49 -2.09 15.55
C ASP A 215 0.68 -3.30 16.05
N GLU A 216 -0.32 -3.75 15.28
CA GLU A 216 -1.17 -4.90 15.63
C GLU A 216 -0.50 -6.23 15.22
N ILE A 217 -0.20 -7.08 16.21
CA ILE A 217 0.45 -8.38 15.96
C ILE A 217 -0.47 -9.30 15.16
N LYS A 218 0.03 -9.82 14.04
CA LYS A 218 -0.72 -10.70 13.13
C LYS A 218 -0.99 -12.08 13.73
N HIS A 219 -0.02 -12.65 14.45
CA HIS A 219 -0.13 -13.95 15.11
C HIS A 219 0.93 -14.12 16.22
N ASP A 220 0.65 -14.98 17.20
CA ASP A 220 1.60 -15.36 18.26
C ASP A 220 2.43 -16.61 17.91
N GLY A 221 2.38 -17.06 16.65
CA GLY A 221 3.02 -18.29 16.17
C GLY A 221 2.21 -19.56 16.41
N LYS A 222 1.08 -19.48 17.15
CA LYS A 222 0.14 -20.58 17.36
C LYS A 222 -1.24 -20.28 16.79
N ARG A 223 -1.71 -19.04 16.96
CA ARG A 223 -3.03 -18.57 16.50
C ARG A 223 -2.92 -17.22 15.80
N SER A 224 -3.84 -16.99 14.87
CA SER A 224 -4.03 -15.68 14.26
C SER A 224 -4.65 -14.72 15.28
N LEU A 225 -4.06 -13.53 15.36
CA LEU A 225 -4.54 -12.37 16.13
C LEU A 225 -4.94 -11.22 15.19
N ALA A 226 -4.72 -11.41 13.88
CA ALA A 226 -4.92 -10.41 12.86
C ALA A 226 -6.38 -9.95 12.79
N THR A 227 -6.54 -8.65 12.61
CA THR A 227 -7.85 -8.05 12.44
C THR A 227 -7.85 -7.22 11.15
N ALA A 228 -8.83 -7.47 10.28
CA ALA A 228 -8.97 -6.77 9.01
C ALA A 228 -9.27 -5.28 9.23
N ARG A 229 -8.63 -4.44 8.43
CA ARG A 229 -8.88 -2.99 8.30
C ARG A 229 -9.05 -2.67 6.82
N CYS A 230 -9.57 -1.49 6.50
CA CYS A 230 -9.54 -1.01 5.13
C CYS A 230 -8.16 -0.45 4.76
N THR A 231 -7.76 -0.66 3.51
CA THR A 231 -6.70 0.14 2.88
C THR A 231 -7.10 1.61 2.89
N ALA A 232 -6.13 2.51 2.75
CA ALA A 232 -6.40 3.95 2.71
C ALA A 232 -7.30 4.36 1.52
N GLN A 233 -7.31 3.56 0.43
CA GLN A 233 -8.16 3.77 -0.76
C GLN A 233 -9.53 3.08 -0.64
N ARG A 234 -9.75 2.35 0.46
CA ARG A 234 -10.94 1.54 0.71
C ARG A 234 -11.24 0.57 -0.42
N ASP A 235 -10.27 0.15 -1.22
CA ASP A 235 -10.42 -0.79 -2.32
C ASP A 235 -10.20 -2.24 -1.89
N SER A 236 -9.53 -2.47 -0.77
CA SER A 236 -9.24 -3.81 -0.26
C SER A 236 -9.30 -3.87 1.27
N LEU A 237 -9.50 -5.09 1.77
CA LEU A 237 -9.16 -5.42 3.16
C LEU A 237 -7.64 -5.54 3.30
N ALA A 238 -7.12 -5.21 4.47
CA ALA A 238 -5.71 -5.32 4.81
C ALA A 238 -5.53 -5.85 6.24
N LEU A 239 -4.39 -6.48 6.49
CA LEU A 239 -3.96 -6.94 7.79
C LEU A 239 -2.60 -6.34 8.11
N CYS A 240 -2.41 -5.92 9.36
CA CYS A 240 -1.08 -5.56 9.82
C CYS A 240 -0.14 -6.76 9.65
N ASN A 241 0.98 -6.55 8.95
CA ASN A 241 1.93 -7.61 8.62
C ASN A 241 3.04 -7.78 9.68
N LEU A 242 2.80 -7.33 10.91
CA LEU A 242 3.69 -7.48 12.06
C LEU A 242 3.70 -8.93 12.56
N ILE A 243 4.87 -9.58 12.53
CA ILE A 243 5.04 -10.99 12.92
C ILE A 243 6.21 -11.17 13.90
N PRO A 244 6.19 -12.25 14.71
CA PRO A 244 7.35 -12.69 15.48
C PRO A 244 8.35 -13.46 14.60
N TYR A 245 9.64 -13.18 14.79
CA TYR A 245 10.78 -13.88 14.20
C TYR A 245 11.42 -14.85 15.21
N GLN A 246 12.10 -15.87 14.69
CA GLN A 246 12.83 -16.84 15.53
C GLN A 246 14.15 -16.28 16.06
N ASN A 247 14.77 -15.38 15.30
CA ASN A 247 16.02 -14.70 15.65
C ASN A 247 15.75 -13.21 15.85
N PRO A 248 16.53 -12.52 16.69
CA PRO A 248 16.38 -11.08 16.86
C PRO A 248 16.67 -10.38 15.53
N LEU A 249 15.92 -9.32 15.24
CA LEU A 249 16.14 -8.51 14.04
C LEU A 249 17.48 -7.76 14.14
N PRO A 250 18.11 -7.42 13.00
CA PRO A 250 19.25 -6.50 12.98
C PRO A 250 18.89 -5.18 13.68
N THR A 251 19.85 -4.59 14.40
CA THR A 251 19.62 -3.40 15.24
C THR A 251 19.00 -2.24 14.47
N GLU A 252 19.43 -2.03 13.22
CA GLU A 252 18.92 -0.99 12.31
C GLU A 252 17.44 -1.12 11.94
N TYR A 253 16.85 -2.31 12.12
CA TYR A 253 15.46 -2.64 11.78
C TYR A 253 14.60 -2.96 13.00
N ARG A 254 15.10 -2.70 14.21
CA ARG A 254 14.31 -2.84 15.45
C ARG A 254 13.41 -1.62 15.63
N ASN A 255 12.22 -1.70 15.05
CA ASN A 255 11.28 -0.60 14.92
C ASN A 255 10.41 -0.32 16.17
N PHE A 256 10.51 -1.14 17.23
CA PHE A 256 9.70 -1.00 18.44
C PHE A 256 10.52 -1.09 19.72
N ALA A 257 10.40 -0.08 20.57
CA ALA A 257 10.91 -0.13 21.94
C ALA A 257 10.01 -0.94 22.88
N SER A 258 8.70 -0.95 22.61
CA SER A 258 7.69 -1.70 23.35
C SER A 258 6.54 -2.04 22.40
N LEU A 259 5.89 -3.20 22.60
CA LEU A 259 4.71 -3.62 21.84
C LEU A 259 3.63 -4.12 22.80
N ASN A 260 2.38 -3.72 22.56
CA ASN A 260 1.27 -4.12 23.42
C ASN A 260 1.09 -5.65 23.41
N GLY A 261 1.07 -6.25 24.60
CA GLY A 261 0.95 -7.71 24.76
C GLY A 261 2.25 -8.49 24.55
N VAL A 262 3.40 -7.81 24.44
CA VAL A 262 4.74 -8.41 24.32
C VAL A 262 5.62 -7.85 25.44
N GLU A 263 6.43 -8.70 26.07
CA GLU A 263 7.43 -8.26 27.04
C GLU A 263 8.49 -7.38 26.36
N ASP A 264 8.93 -6.29 26.98
CA ASP A 264 9.82 -5.29 26.36
C ASP A 264 11.10 -5.92 25.75
N GLU A 265 11.73 -6.87 26.47
CA GLU A 265 12.91 -7.59 25.99
C GLU A 265 12.66 -8.44 24.73
N SER A 266 11.40 -8.82 24.49
CA SER A 266 10.99 -9.61 23.33
C SER A 266 10.64 -8.78 22.10
N ALA A 267 10.50 -7.44 22.23
CA ALA A 267 10.15 -6.57 21.09
C ALA A 267 11.18 -6.64 19.95
N ILE A 268 12.44 -6.97 20.25
CA ILE A 268 13.53 -7.13 19.27
C ILE A 268 13.31 -8.27 18.26
N TYR A 269 12.34 -9.15 18.51
CA TYR A 269 11.96 -10.26 17.64
C TYR A 269 10.77 -9.92 16.73
N TYR A 270 10.21 -8.71 16.79
CA TYR A 270 9.01 -8.34 16.05
C TYR A 270 9.33 -7.31 14.97
N GLY A 271 8.82 -7.56 13.76
CA GLY A 271 8.90 -6.66 12.62
C GLY A 271 7.87 -7.00 11.55
N GLY A 272 7.77 -6.13 10.54
CA GLY A 272 6.97 -6.38 9.35
C GLY A 272 7.51 -7.57 8.57
N SER A 273 6.62 -8.41 8.02
CA SER A 273 7.00 -9.64 7.32
C SER A 273 7.72 -9.44 5.97
N VAL A 274 7.86 -8.19 5.52
CA VAL A 274 8.47 -7.83 4.24
C VAL A 274 9.83 -7.19 4.53
N GLU A 275 10.90 -7.95 4.30
CA GLU A 275 12.25 -7.54 4.67
C GLU A 275 12.68 -6.25 3.98
N LEU A 276 12.39 -6.12 2.67
CA LEU A 276 12.70 -4.95 1.83
C LEU A 276 12.03 -3.65 2.29
N ALA A 277 11.04 -3.72 3.17
CA ALA A 277 10.40 -2.54 3.73
C ALA A 277 11.07 -2.15 5.06
N ASP A 278 12.38 -2.37 5.24
CA ASP A 278 13.13 -2.15 6.49
C ASP A 278 12.51 -2.86 7.72
N TYR A 279 11.84 -3.99 7.51
CA TYR A 279 10.99 -4.66 8.51
C TYR A 279 9.95 -3.73 9.17
N CYS A 280 9.55 -2.66 8.50
CA CYS A 280 8.48 -1.78 8.92
C CYS A 280 7.13 -2.51 8.77
N PRO A 281 6.34 -2.66 9.84
CA PRO A 281 5.01 -3.24 9.70
C PRO A 281 4.01 -2.25 9.13
N TYR A 282 3.17 -2.73 8.23
CA TYR A 282 2.12 -1.96 7.59
C TYR A 282 0.87 -2.79 7.31
N ASN A 283 -0.23 -2.09 7.05
CA ASN A 283 -1.48 -2.73 6.64
C ASN A 283 -1.33 -3.24 5.21
N GLN A 284 -1.23 -4.55 5.08
CA GLN A 284 -0.95 -5.24 3.83
C GLN A 284 -2.19 -6.02 3.34
N GLU A 285 -2.50 -5.92 2.05
CA GLU A 285 -3.44 -6.81 1.37
C GLU A 285 -3.06 -8.30 1.56
N PHE A 286 -4.03 -9.19 1.48
CA PHE A 286 -3.80 -10.61 1.75
C PHE A 286 -4.62 -11.54 0.86
N GLU A 287 -4.21 -12.79 0.83
CA GLU A 287 -4.85 -13.82 0.01
C GLU A 287 -5.41 -14.94 0.87
N TRP A 288 -6.62 -15.40 0.51
CA TRP A 288 -7.20 -16.59 1.09
C TRP A 288 -6.71 -17.82 0.33
N LYS A 289 -5.93 -18.68 1.01
CA LYS A 289 -5.56 -20.01 0.52
C LYS A 289 -6.42 -21.06 1.19
N ALA A 290 -7.46 -21.53 0.51
CA ALA A 290 -8.24 -22.66 0.99
C ALA A 290 -7.41 -23.95 0.80
N PRO A 291 -7.25 -24.79 1.85
CA PRO A 291 -6.60 -26.08 1.72
C PRO A 291 -7.33 -26.90 0.65
N ASN A 292 -6.59 -27.40 -0.35
CA ASN A 292 -7.10 -28.20 -1.47
C ASN A 292 -7.95 -27.45 -2.53
N SER A 293 -7.91 -26.12 -2.58
CA SER A 293 -8.49 -25.35 -3.68
C SER A 293 -7.40 -24.73 -4.55
N SER A 294 -7.57 -24.81 -5.87
CA SER A 294 -6.80 -24.02 -6.82
C SER A 294 -7.36 -22.60 -7.01
N GLN A 295 -8.54 -22.29 -6.45
CA GLN A 295 -9.09 -20.94 -6.50
C GLN A 295 -8.33 -20.04 -5.53
N ARG A 296 -7.58 -19.10 -6.11
CA ARG A 296 -6.98 -17.97 -5.42
C ARG A 296 -8.04 -16.88 -5.24
N ARG A 297 -8.07 -16.28 -4.07
CA ARG A 297 -8.84 -15.08 -3.76
C ARG A 297 -7.92 -14.12 -3.03
N ASP A 298 -7.99 -12.86 -3.39
CA ASP A 298 -7.27 -11.78 -2.70
C ASP A 298 -8.28 -10.92 -1.93
N SER A 299 -7.83 -9.93 -1.18
CA SER A 299 -8.66 -9.12 -0.29
C SER A 299 -9.42 -7.97 -0.97
N ARG A 300 -9.34 -7.86 -2.30
CA ARG A 300 -9.84 -6.73 -3.07
C ARG A 300 -11.36 -6.76 -3.21
N CYS A 301 -12.00 -5.62 -3.03
CA CYS A 301 -13.46 -5.53 -3.01
C CYS A 301 -14.07 -5.57 -4.41
N GLU A 302 -13.35 -5.15 -5.44
CA GLU A 302 -13.85 -5.04 -6.82
C GLU A 302 -13.98 -6.38 -7.55
N LEU A 303 -13.37 -7.46 -7.03
CA LEU A 303 -13.36 -8.75 -7.70
C LEU A 303 -14.51 -9.65 -7.23
N ASP A 304 -15.49 -9.86 -8.11
CA ASP A 304 -16.59 -10.81 -7.89
C ASP A 304 -16.12 -12.21 -7.47
N GLY A 305 -14.93 -12.63 -7.93
CA GLY A 305 -14.33 -13.92 -7.61
C GLY A 305 -13.90 -14.09 -6.14
N ASN A 306 -13.85 -13.01 -5.36
CA ASN A 306 -13.57 -13.06 -3.92
C ASN A 306 -14.81 -13.40 -3.09
N PHE A 307 -16.00 -13.30 -3.69
CA PHE A 307 -17.28 -13.62 -3.04
C PHE A 307 -17.31 -15.06 -2.50
N THR A 308 -17.76 -15.22 -1.25
CA THR A 308 -18.02 -16.55 -0.65
C THR A 308 -19.48 -16.96 -0.89
N PRO A 309 -19.79 -18.24 -1.17
CA PRO A 309 -21.17 -18.69 -1.30
C PRO A 309 -22.03 -18.30 -0.09
N ASN A 310 -23.33 -18.05 -0.31
CA ASN A 310 -24.28 -17.46 0.65
C ASN A 310 -24.27 -18.08 2.07
N GLN A 311 -23.89 -19.36 2.19
CA GLN A 311 -23.82 -20.07 3.47
C GLN A 311 -22.63 -19.64 4.35
N ALA A 312 -21.60 -19.02 3.77
CA ALA A 312 -20.37 -18.60 4.45
C ALA A 312 -20.23 -17.07 4.62
N ASN A 313 -20.97 -16.28 3.84
CA ASN A 313 -20.96 -14.81 3.92
C ASN A 313 -21.63 -14.32 5.22
N SER A 314 -20.90 -14.38 6.33
CA SER A 314 -21.43 -14.18 7.68
C SER A 314 -21.59 -12.70 8.05
N ILE A 315 -20.84 -11.83 7.37
CA ILE A 315 -20.81 -10.39 7.61
C ILE A 315 -21.45 -9.57 6.48
N MET A 316 -22.22 -10.26 5.61
CA MET A 316 -23.06 -9.68 4.54
C MET A 316 -22.29 -8.86 3.50
N GLU A 317 -21.07 -9.28 3.16
CA GLU A 317 -20.21 -8.63 2.17
C GLU A 317 -20.76 -8.74 0.75
N VAL A 318 -20.45 -7.73 -0.06
CA VAL A 318 -20.68 -7.69 -1.50
C VAL A 318 -19.35 -7.38 -2.16
N TYR A 319 -18.96 -8.19 -3.13
CA TYR A 319 -17.78 -7.97 -3.97
C TYR A 319 -18.24 -7.66 -5.39
N GLY A 320 -17.49 -6.81 -6.08
CA GLY A 320 -17.73 -6.38 -7.46
C GLY A 320 -17.33 -4.93 -7.71
N ASN A 321 -17.35 -4.48 -8.97
CA ASN A 321 -16.83 -3.16 -9.38
C ASN A 321 -17.41 -1.94 -8.63
N GLN A 322 -18.56 -2.10 -7.97
CA GLN A 322 -19.20 -1.07 -7.13
C GLN A 322 -19.10 -1.38 -5.64
N SER A 323 -18.04 -2.07 -5.22
CA SER A 323 -17.79 -2.38 -3.82
C SER A 323 -16.54 -1.68 -3.30
N LYS A 324 -16.63 -1.22 -2.06
CA LYS A 324 -15.53 -0.62 -1.30
C LYS A 324 -15.48 -1.25 0.09
N CYS A 325 -14.34 -1.09 0.75
CA CYS A 325 -14.10 -1.52 2.10
C CYS A 325 -14.62 -0.48 3.10
N PHE A 326 -15.40 -0.96 4.07
CA PHE A 326 -15.92 -0.15 5.16
C PHE A 326 -15.44 -0.68 6.50
N ASP A 327 -15.08 0.25 7.40
CA ASP A 327 -14.69 -0.09 8.77
C ASP A 327 -15.92 -0.47 9.60
N LEU A 328 -15.72 -1.36 10.56
CA LEU A 328 -16.77 -1.93 11.39
C LEU A 328 -16.53 -1.60 12.86
N ALA A 329 -17.52 -0.97 13.51
CA ALA A 329 -17.40 -0.57 14.91
C ALA A 329 -17.36 -1.79 15.84
N THR A 330 -18.16 -2.81 15.53
CA THR A 330 -18.29 -4.03 16.31
C THR A 330 -17.83 -5.25 15.54
N PHE A 331 -17.43 -6.30 16.26
CA PHE A 331 -17.30 -7.60 15.62
C PHE A 331 -18.68 -8.12 15.26
N TRP A 332 -18.82 -8.64 14.05
CA TRP A 332 -20.07 -9.28 13.65
C TRP A 332 -20.35 -10.52 14.49
N THR A 333 -21.63 -10.77 14.73
CA THR A 333 -22.10 -11.95 15.47
C THR A 333 -23.19 -12.69 14.72
N GLU A 334 -23.16 -14.02 14.79
CA GLU A 334 -24.24 -14.91 14.36
C GLU A 334 -24.83 -15.61 15.59
N ARG A 335 -26.15 -15.52 15.77
CA ARG A 335 -26.87 -16.07 16.94
C ARG A 335 -28.01 -16.99 16.49
N LYS A 336 -28.06 -18.18 17.07
CA LYS A 336 -29.17 -19.14 16.88
C LYS A 336 -29.30 -20.00 18.13
N CYS A 337 -30.46 -19.92 18.80
CA CYS A 337 -30.87 -20.69 19.98
C CYS A 337 -29.72 -21.37 20.76
N GLY A 338 -29.07 -20.63 21.67
CA GLY A 338 -28.00 -21.14 22.54
C GLY A 338 -26.60 -21.20 21.90
N ARG A 339 -26.45 -20.85 20.63
CA ARG A 339 -25.15 -20.72 19.93
C ARG A 339 -24.91 -19.29 19.52
N ILE A 340 -23.71 -18.79 19.80
CA ILE A 340 -23.21 -17.48 19.39
C ILE A 340 -21.86 -17.70 18.71
N ARG A 341 -21.69 -17.15 17.51
CA ARG A 341 -20.41 -17.10 16.80
C ARG A 341 -20.03 -15.64 16.66
N THR A 342 -18.80 -15.29 17.04
CA THR A 342 -18.27 -13.94 16.92
C THR A 342 -17.09 -13.96 15.96
N PHE A 343 -17.11 -13.05 14.99
CA PHE A 343 -16.11 -12.98 13.92
C PHE A 343 -15.03 -11.95 14.27
N LEU A 344 -14.17 -12.31 15.22
CA LEU A 344 -13.15 -11.41 15.81
C LEU A 344 -12.12 -10.86 14.80
N GLN A 345 -11.97 -11.49 13.64
CA GLN A 345 -11.02 -11.04 12.61
C GLN A 345 -11.58 -9.91 11.74
N TYR A 346 -12.89 -9.64 11.78
CA TYR A 346 -13.54 -8.69 10.89
C TYR A 346 -13.83 -7.38 11.63
N LYS A 347 -12.96 -6.39 11.41
CA LYS A 347 -13.21 -4.96 11.71
C LYS A 347 -13.32 -4.13 10.45
N ALA A 348 -13.35 -4.79 9.30
CA ALA A 348 -13.64 -4.22 8.01
C ALA A 348 -14.35 -5.27 7.14
N GLY A 349 -15.10 -4.82 6.13
CA GLY A 349 -15.76 -5.70 5.14
C GLY A 349 -16.00 -4.96 3.82
N CYS A 350 -16.10 -5.71 2.72
CA CYS A 350 -16.46 -5.16 1.41
C CYS A 350 -17.99 -5.05 1.27
N TYR A 351 -18.50 -3.86 0.96
CA TYR A 351 -19.92 -3.60 0.74
C TYR A 351 -20.13 -2.80 -0.53
N GLN A 352 -21.31 -2.92 -1.13
CA GLN A 352 -21.67 -2.14 -2.31
C GLN A 352 -21.84 -0.68 -1.90
N TYR A 353 -21.49 0.25 -2.78
CA TYR A 353 -21.76 1.67 -2.59
C TYR A 353 -22.54 2.26 -3.76
N GLU A 354 -23.32 3.30 -3.47
CA GLU A 354 -24.00 4.14 -4.44
C GLU A 354 -23.86 5.61 -4.05
N CYS A 355 -23.43 6.45 -4.99
CA CYS A 355 -23.37 7.90 -4.81
C CYS A 355 -24.65 8.51 -5.40
N SER A 356 -25.60 8.85 -4.54
CA SER A 356 -26.92 9.36 -4.94
C SER A 356 -27.47 10.33 -3.90
N GLU A 357 -28.26 11.30 -4.36
CA GLU A 357 -28.82 12.39 -3.58
C GLU A 357 -27.76 13.19 -2.80
N GLY A 358 -26.61 13.42 -3.44
CA GLY A 358 -25.47 14.11 -2.82
C GLY A 358 -24.86 13.36 -1.62
N ARG A 359 -25.06 12.05 -1.51
CA ARG A 359 -24.61 11.22 -0.38
C ARG A 359 -24.02 9.89 -0.83
N LEU A 360 -23.26 9.30 0.09
CA LEU A 360 -22.82 7.91 0.01
C LEU A 360 -23.89 7.00 0.61
N ASN A 361 -24.29 5.97 -0.12
CA ASN A 361 -25.24 4.97 0.33
C ASN A 361 -24.60 3.58 0.27
N ILE A 362 -24.83 2.74 1.29
CA ILE A 362 -24.17 1.44 1.46
C ILE A 362 -25.17 0.30 1.26
N GLY A 363 -24.86 -0.62 0.35
CA GLY A 363 -25.68 -1.79 0.02
C GLY A 363 -25.06 -3.07 0.61
N LEU A 364 -25.92 -3.91 1.20
CA LEU A 364 -25.52 -5.20 1.77
C LEU A 364 -25.97 -6.39 0.92
N PHE A 365 -25.33 -7.53 1.16
CA PHE A 365 -25.65 -8.76 0.45
C PHE A 365 -27.12 -9.15 0.57
N ASN A 366 -27.75 -9.40 -0.58
CA ASN A 366 -29.14 -9.86 -0.71
C ASN A 366 -30.18 -8.86 -0.16
N GLU A 367 -29.84 -7.58 -0.13
CA GLU A 367 -30.75 -6.47 0.14
C GLU A 367 -31.03 -5.69 -1.15
N SER A 368 -32.23 -5.11 -1.25
CA SER A 368 -32.63 -4.28 -2.40
C SER A 368 -32.55 -2.79 -2.14
N PHE A 369 -32.20 -2.39 -0.91
CA PHE A 369 -32.12 -1.00 -0.48
C PHE A 369 -30.74 -0.68 0.06
N PHE A 370 -30.38 0.60 0.06
CA PHE A 370 -29.12 1.11 0.56
C PHE A 370 -29.33 1.93 1.83
N TYR A 371 -28.34 1.92 2.70
CA TYR A 371 -28.31 2.71 3.93
C TYR A 371 -27.56 4.02 3.69
N PRO A 372 -28.19 5.19 3.92
CA PRO A 372 -27.54 6.48 3.68
C PRO A 372 -26.52 6.83 4.77
N CYS A 373 -25.38 7.36 4.35
CA CYS A 373 -24.40 8.03 5.20
C CYS A 373 -24.65 9.54 5.17
N TYR A 374 -25.21 10.07 6.26
CA TYR A 374 -25.51 11.49 6.42
C TYR A 374 -24.30 12.31 6.87
N PHE A 375 -23.39 11.70 7.64
CA PHE A 375 -22.17 12.34 8.14
C PHE A 375 -21.06 11.32 8.40
N THR A 376 -19.80 11.80 8.42
CA THR A 376 -18.62 10.99 8.73
C THR A 376 -18.70 10.40 10.14
N GLY A 377 -18.39 9.11 10.27
CA GLY A 377 -18.40 8.40 11.55
C GLY A 377 -19.79 7.94 11.99
N GLN A 378 -20.84 8.17 11.19
CA GLN A 378 -22.17 7.64 11.45
C GLN A 378 -22.14 6.10 11.54
N TYR A 379 -22.88 5.55 12.51
CA TYR A 379 -23.08 4.11 12.64
C TYR A 379 -24.33 3.67 11.90
N ILE A 380 -24.19 2.60 11.12
CA ILE A 380 -25.29 1.86 10.50
C ILE A 380 -25.41 0.53 11.22
N TYR A 381 -26.53 0.33 11.91
CA TYR A 381 -26.78 -0.86 12.72
C TYR A 381 -27.50 -1.93 11.90
N ILE A 382 -26.86 -3.08 11.71
CA ILE A 382 -27.40 -4.17 10.91
C ILE A 382 -27.89 -5.28 11.83
N ARG A 383 -29.13 -5.73 11.60
CA ARG A 383 -29.78 -6.78 12.39
C ARG A 383 -30.72 -7.61 11.51
N LYS A 384 -30.19 -8.68 10.93
CA LYS A 384 -30.91 -9.51 9.94
C LYS A 384 -31.03 -10.97 10.36
N ILE A 385 -32.13 -11.63 9.97
CA ILE A 385 -32.28 -13.08 10.11
C ILE A 385 -32.04 -13.73 8.74
N ILE A 386 -30.95 -14.48 8.61
CA ILE A 386 -30.58 -15.19 7.38
C ILE A 386 -30.43 -16.68 7.68
N ASN A 387 -31.20 -17.53 6.98
CA ASN A 387 -31.21 -18.98 7.20
C ASN A 387 -31.42 -19.40 8.68
N GLY A 388 -32.23 -18.61 9.39
CA GLY A 388 -32.54 -18.80 10.81
C GLY A 388 -31.40 -18.46 11.78
N TRP A 389 -30.37 -17.75 11.32
CA TRP A 389 -29.34 -17.13 12.17
C TRP A 389 -29.57 -15.61 12.21
N LEU A 390 -29.61 -15.05 13.41
CA LEU A 390 -29.58 -13.60 13.62
C LEU A 390 -28.15 -13.11 13.43
N ARG A 391 -27.94 -12.20 12.49
CA ARG A 391 -26.66 -11.54 12.19
C ARG A 391 -26.73 -10.10 12.67
N GLU A 392 -25.76 -9.71 13.49
CA GLU A 392 -25.68 -8.37 14.09
C GLU A 392 -24.28 -7.79 13.85
N GLY A 393 -24.22 -6.53 13.38
CA GLY A 393 -22.99 -5.81 13.08
C GLY A 393 -23.22 -4.31 12.95
N VAL A 394 -22.15 -3.51 12.98
CA VAL A 394 -22.22 -2.05 12.85
C VAL A 394 -21.18 -1.57 11.84
N ILE A 395 -21.64 -0.94 10.76
CA ILE A 395 -20.80 -0.34 9.72
C ILE A 395 -20.57 1.15 10.06
N ILE A 396 -19.35 1.65 9.84
CA ILE A 396 -18.99 3.05 10.04
C ILE A 396 -18.97 3.75 8.67
N CYS A 397 -19.72 4.84 8.55
CA CYS A 397 -19.71 5.69 7.36
C CYS A 397 -18.39 6.49 7.28
N PRO A 398 -17.63 6.39 6.18
CA PRO A 398 -16.50 7.28 5.93
C PRO A 398 -16.96 8.68 5.52
N PRO A 399 -16.05 9.66 5.39
CA PRO A 399 -16.30 10.86 4.60
C PRO A 399 -16.82 10.51 3.20
N CYS A 400 -17.81 11.25 2.73
CA CYS A 400 -18.43 10.98 1.43
C CYS A 400 -17.40 11.13 0.30
N GLU A 401 -16.54 12.14 0.40
CA GLU A 401 -15.52 12.51 -0.59
C GLU A 401 -14.39 11.47 -0.71
N GLU A 402 -14.24 10.55 0.24
CA GLU A 402 -13.29 9.43 0.13
C GLU A 402 -13.73 8.39 -0.91
N ILE A 403 -15.03 8.32 -1.23
CA ILE A 403 -15.60 7.31 -2.15
C ILE A 403 -16.33 7.98 -3.32
N CYS A 404 -17.09 9.04 -3.06
CA CYS A 404 -17.93 9.71 -4.06
C CYS A 404 -17.23 10.96 -4.61
N HIS A 405 -16.80 10.87 -5.86
CA HIS A 405 -16.34 12.00 -6.66
C HIS A 405 -17.45 12.41 -7.65
N SER A 406 -17.28 13.56 -8.30
CA SER A 406 -18.29 14.12 -9.22
C SER A 406 -18.75 13.15 -10.31
N GLU A 407 -17.84 12.31 -10.78
CA GLU A 407 -18.04 11.28 -11.80
C GLU A 407 -18.82 10.06 -11.30
N HIS A 408 -18.95 9.88 -9.98
CA HIS A 408 -19.69 8.77 -9.39
C HIS A 408 -21.18 9.08 -9.21
N PHE A 409 -21.57 10.37 -9.23
CA PHE A 409 -22.97 10.76 -9.20
C PHE A 409 -23.60 10.64 -10.59
N SER A 410 -24.88 10.26 -10.64
CA SER A 410 -25.65 10.31 -11.89
C SER A 410 -25.67 11.72 -12.45
N VAL A 411 -25.70 11.86 -13.79
CA VAL A 411 -25.83 13.17 -14.47
C VAL A 411 -27.12 13.89 -14.04
N ASP A 412 -28.15 13.12 -13.69
CA ASP A 412 -29.44 13.62 -13.24
C ASP A 412 -29.52 13.75 -11.71
N ASP A 413 -28.43 13.49 -10.98
CA ASP A 413 -28.39 13.70 -9.54
C ASP A 413 -28.58 15.18 -9.22
N LYS A 414 -29.49 15.46 -8.28
CA LYS A 414 -29.86 16.83 -7.91
C LYS A 414 -28.66 17.69 -7.50
N PHE A 415 -27.65 17.08 -6.90
CA PHE A 415 -26.49 17.78 -6.36
C PHE A 415 -25.24 17.53 -7.21
N GLY A 416 -24.96 16.27 -7.56
CA GLY A 416 -23.77 15.89 -8.34
C GLY A 416 -22.45 15.94 -7.55
N TYR A 417 -22.52 16.19 -6.24
CA TYR A 417 -21.38 16.18 -5.31
C TYR A 417 -21.87 15.94 -3.88
N CYS A 418 -20.95 15.53 -3.00
CA CYS A 418 -21.22 15.29 -1.59
C CYS A 418 -21.76 16.55 -0.88
N GLN A 419 -22.86 16.40 -0.14
CA GLN A 419 -23.50 17.46 0.64
C GLN A 419 -23.37 17.18 2.13
N GLU A 420 -23.16 18.24 2.92
CA GLU A 420 -23.38 18.16 4.36
C GLU A 420 -24.88 18.07 4.64
N THR A 421 -25.30 17.01 5.36
CA THR A 421 -26.70 16.85 5.73
C THR A 421 -27.06 17.84 6.84
N ASN A 422 -28.18 18.55 6.69
CA ASN A 422 -28.70 19.40 7.75
C ASN A 422 -29.02 18.56 9.00
N LYS A 423 -28.50 18.96 10.17
CA LYS A 423 -28.66 18.21 11.43
C LYS A 423 -30.11 17.93 11.81
N ASP A 424 -31.03 18.80 11.42
CA ASP A 424 -32.46 18.64 11.70
C ASP A 424 -33.14 17.54 10.85
N GLU A 425 -32.46 17.06 9.79
CA GLU A 425 -32.95 16.02 8.87
C GLU A 425 -32.26 14.66 9.12
N ILE A 426 -31.34 14.58 10.09
CA ILE A 426 -30.58 13.36 10.38
C ILE A 426 -31.40 12.47 11.33
N PRO A 427 -31.73 11.23 10.95
CA PRO A 427 -32.32 10.27 11.87
C PRO A 427 -31.38 10.00 13.04
N GLU A 428 -31.93 9.90 14.26
CA GLU A 428 -31.17 9.52 15.47
C GLU A 428 -30.58 8.10 15.35
N TYR A 429 -31.19 7.26 14.51
CA TYR A 429 -30.78 5.87 14.26
C TYR A 429 -30.91 5.55 12.76
N VAL A 430 -29.88 4.88 12.23
CA VAL A 430 -29.87 4.35 10.86
C VAL A 430 -29.52 2.87 10.93
N GLY A 431 -30.43 2.01 10.49
CA GLY A 431 -30.28 0.57 10.65
C GLY A 431 -31.60 -0.19 10.62
N ASP A 432 -31.52 -1.49 10.87
CA ASP A 432 -32.68 -2.41 11.02
C ASP A 432 -33.46 -2.24 12.33
#